data_AF-A0A955A425-F1
#
_entry.id   AF-A0A955A425-F1
#
_cell.length_a   1.000
_cell.length_b   1.000
_cell.length_c   1.000
_cell.angle_alpha   90.00
_cell.angle_beta   90.00
_cell.angle_gamma   90.00
#
_symmetry.space_group_name_H-M   'P 1'
#
loop_
_entity.id
_entity.type
_entity.pdbx_description
1 polymer ?
#
loop_
_entity_poly.entity_id
_entity_poly.type
_entity_poly.pdbx_seq_one_letter_code
_entity_poly.pdbx_strand_id
1 'polypeptide(L)'
;MDACLLRLLDQWQTGKVQCGGAPLGGAGSLLSPCNSMREHTSNLPYSGTTALLGAQSRRQFIVAMGAGLCGAGCRPASVSGPAPQASHSGPRLATRSGHALGTTVTLTIDVPAPWDRQRSETLFDDAFALLDELENQLSLYRPGSDLSRLNRTGSLESAGRHLLAVLAESARMSRATQGAFDVTIQPLWRAYADQPTLPTAELLAAASAKVDYRQVQVTGRSVRLAAGAEVTLNGIAQGYALDRVRELLRSRGVVNALIDTGELGALGVK
;
A
#
# COMPACT_ATOMS: atom_id res chain seq x y z
N MET A 1 9.38 15.81 23.85
CA MET A 1 9.45 15.39 22.44
C MET A 1 10.87 14.91 22.22
N ASP A 2 11.04 13.59 22.08
CA ASP A 2 12.30 12.90 22.29
C ASP A 2 13.34 13.20 21.19
N ALA A 3 14.60 13.33 21.58
CA ALA A 3 15.74 13.56 20.68
C ALA A 3 15.90 12.47 19.60
N CYS A 4 15.15 11.37 19.70
CA CYS A 4 15.10 10.28 18.75
C CYS A 4 14.40 10.66 17.43
N LEU A 5 13.33 11.45 17.47
CA LEU A 5 12.56 11.80 16.26
C LEU A 5 13.33 12.76 15.35
N LEU A 6 14.05 13.72 15.96
CA LEU A 6 14.94 14.64 15.23
C LEU A 6 16.14 13.89 14.61
N ARG A 7 16.65 12.84 15.28
CA ARG A 7 17.73 12.00 14.73
C ARG A 7 17.26 11.12 13.57
N LEU A 8 16.04 10.59 13.62
CA LEU A 8 15.47 9.81 12.52
C LEU A 8 15.26 10.67 11.26
N LEU A 9 14.86 11.93 11.43
CA LEU A 9 14.70 12.89 10.32
C LEU A 9 16.05 13.33 9.73
N ASP A 10 17.07 13.54 10.56
CA ASP A 10 18.44 13.88 10.12
C ASP A 10 19.15 12.70 9.43
N GLN A 11 18.93 11.48 9.91
CA GLN A 11 19.45 10.26 9.27
C GLN A 11 18.80 9.99 7.91
N TRP A 12 17.54 10.39 7.73
CA TRP A 12 16.86 10.32 6.44
C TRP A 12 17.41 11.38 5.46
N GLN A 13 17.71 12.59 5.92
CA GLN A 13 18.30 13.67 5.11
C GLN A 13 19.73 13.38 4.63
N THR A 14 20.51 12.60 5.39
CA THR A 14 21.93 12.33 5.08
C THR A 14 22.18 11.02 4.33
N GLY A 15 21.12 10.25 4.01
CA GLY A 15 21.23 9.01 3.23
C GLY A 15 21.99 7.87 3.93
N LYS A 16 22.18 7.94 5.25
CA LYS A 16 22.94 6.97 6.06
C LYS A 16 22.05 5.93 6.73
N VAL A 17 21.11 5.31 6.00
CA VAL A 17 20.41 4.12 6.49
C VAL A 17 21.12 2.87 5.96
N GLN A 18 22.06 2.34 6.74
CA GLN A 18 22.53 0.95 6.58
C GLN A 18 21.61 0.03 7.39
N CYS A 19 20.89 -0.85 6.70
CA CYS A 19 20.17 -1.96 7.31
C CYS A 19 21.19 -2.98 7.84
N GLY A 20 21.27 -3.17 9.16
CA GLY A 20 22.03 -4.27 9.74
C GLY A 20 22.16 -4.26 11.26
N GLY A 21 21.44 -5.18 11.91
CA GLY A 21 21.87 -5.96 13.08
C GLY A 21 22.31 -5.22 14.35
N ALA A 22 21.49 -5.31 15.41
CA ALA A 22 21.95 -5.11 16.79
C ALA A 22 23.07 -6.10 17.15
N PRO A 23 23.95 -5.73 18.10
CA PRO A 23 23.75 -6.29 19.43
C PRO A 23 23.98 -5.32 20.60
N LEU A 24 23.60 -5.83 21.77
CA LEU A 24 23.46 -5.25 23.10
C LEU A 24 24.77 -4.71 23.72
N GLY A 25 24.65 -3.66 24.53
CA GLY A 25 25.38 -3.54 25.81
C GLY A 25 26.19 -2.25 26.06
N GLY A 26 25.93 -1.64 27.22
CA GLY A 26 26.98 -1.05 28.06
C GLY A 26 27.18 0.47 28.04
N ALA A 27 27.12 1.08 29.22
CA ALA A 27 27.27 2.51 29.53
C ALA A 27 28.74 3.00 29.51
N GLY A 28 28.94 4.33 29.43
CA GLY A 28 30.18 4.99 29.86
C GLY A 28 30.55 6.27 29.08
N SER A 29 30.65 7.39 29.79
CA SER A 29 31.06 8.73 29.33
C SER A 29 32.54 8.85 28.92
N LEU A 30 32.88 9.78 28.01
CA LEU A 30 33.84 10.91 28.21
C LEU A 30 34.24 11.60 26.89
N LEU A 31 34.84 12.79 27.05
CA LEU A 31 35.02 13.92 26.13
C LEU A 31 36.11 13.76 25.03
N SER A 32 35.77 14.25 23.82
CA SER A 32 36.56 15.02 22.81
C SER A 32 37.97 14.53 22.33
N PRO A 33 38.62 15.19 21.34
CA PRO A 33 38.53 14.86 19.91
C PRO A 33 39.91 14.56 19.26
N CYS A 34 39.95 13.91 18.09
CA CYS A 34 41.18 13.96 17.27
C CYS A 34 40.92 13.90 15.76
N ASN A 35 41.72 14.71 15.09
CA ASN A 35 41.71 15.11 13.70
C ASN A 35 42.60 14.18 12.85
N SER A 36 42.46 14.26 11.53
CA SER A 36 43.33 13.71 10.48
C SER A 36 43.24 12.21 10.16
N MET A 37 42.89 11.89 8.91
CA MET A 37 43.92 11.46 7.95
C MET A 37 43.37 11.52 6.53
N ARG A 38 44.15 12.15 5.65
CA ARG A 38 43.95 12.28 4.22
C ARG A 38 44.75 11.17 3.51
N GLU A 39 44.21 10.74 2.37
CA GLU A 39 44.90 10.18 1.18
C GLU A 39 45.52 8.76 1.24
N HIS A 40 44.98 7.85 0.41
CA HIS A 40 45.73 7.32 -0.74
C HIS A 40 44.83 6.64 -1.80
N THR A 41 44.75 7.32 -2.95
CA THR A 41 44.68 6.88 -4.36
C THR A 41 44.54 5.39 -4.72
N SER A 42 43.64 5.06 -5.67
CA SER A 42 44.01 4.82 -7.09
C SER A 42 42.88 4.26 -7.98
N ASN A 43 42.72 4.91 -9.15
CA ASN A 43 42.34 4.43 -10.50
C ASN A 43 41.14 3.50 -10.73
N LEU A 44 40.22 3.93 -11.62
CA LEU A 44 40.21 3.57 -13.05
C LEU A 44 39.19 4.42 -13.85
N PRO A 45 39.44 4.75 -15.14
CA PRO A 45 38.58 5.60 -15.96
C PRO A 45 37.52 4.78 -16.73
N TYR A 46 36.29 5.31 -16.82
CA TYR A 46 35.22 4.72 -17.63
C TYR A 46 35.12 5.46 -18.98
N SER A 47 35.50 4.80 -20.06
CA SER A 47 35.10 5.16 -21.42
C SER A 47 35.13 3.91 -22.29
N GLY A 48 33.99 3.58 -22.88
CA GLY A 48 33.79 2.39 -23.71
C GLY A 48 32.34 2.29 -24.16
N THR A 49 32.09 2.81 -25.35
CA THR A 49 30.85 2.74 -26.12
C THR A 49 30.55 1.30 -26.57
N THR A 50 29.28 1.07 -26.92
CA THR A 50 28.71 0.10 -27.89
C THR A 50 27.95 -1.11 -27.36
N ALA A 51 26.77 -1.30 -27.99
CA ALA A 51 26.00 -2.53 -28.22
C ALA A 51 24.63 -2.60 -27.53
N LEU A 52 23.64 -2.06 -28.25
CA LEU A 52 22.24 -2.50 -28.25
C LEU A 52 22.16 -4.02 -28.47
N LEU A 53 21.53 -4.74 -27.54
CA LEU A 53 20.94 -6.06 -27.82
C LEU A 53 19.68 -6.23 -26.97
N GLY A 54 18.56 -6.42 -27.67
CA GLY A 54 17.22 -6.56 -27.12
C GLY A 54 17.07 -7.83 -26.29
N ALA A 55 16.38 -7.71 -25.16
CA ALA A 55 15.96 -8.83 -24.34
C ALA A 55 14.86 -9.62 -25.05
N GLN A 56 15.21 -10.80 -25.58
CA GLN A 56 14.24 -11.78 -26.06
C GLN A 56 13.55 -12.50 -24.89
N SER A 57 12.23 -12.62 -24.99
CA SER A 57 11.35 -13.20 -23.97
C SER A 57 11.50 -14.71 -23.86
N ARG A 58 11.31 -15.23 -22.64
CA ARG A 58 11.33 -16.65 -22.24
C ARG A 58 10.12 -17.43 -22.79
N ARG A 59 9.97 -17.52 -24.11
CA ARG A 59 9.04 -18.43 -24.78
C ARG A 59 9.67 -18.92 -26.07
N GLN A 60 10.30 -20.07 -26.00
CA GLN A 60 10.44 -21.08 -27.06
C GLN A 60 11.59 -22.02 -26.69
N PHE A 61 11.27 -23.13 -26.04
CA PHE A 61 12.19 -24.25 -25.93
C PHE A 61 11.48 -25.52 -26.41
N ILE A 62 11.80 -25.83 -27.68
CA ILE A 62 11.93 -27.14 -28.32
C ILE A 62 10.66 -27.92 -28.67
N VAL A 63 10.30 -27.80 -29.96
CA VAL A 63 9.71 -28.88 -30.78
C VAL A 63 10.78 -29.30 -31.80
N ALA A 64 10.82 -30.62 -32.07
CA ALA A 64 11.53 -31.32 -33.15
C ALA A 64 12.91 -31.91 -32.84
N MET A 65 12.96 -33.25 -32.73
CA MET A 65 13.75 -34.13 -33.62
C MET A 65 13.27 -35.57 -33.47
N GLY A 66 13.17 -36.31 -34.59
CA GLY A 66 13.03 -37.78 -34.58
C GLY A 66 12.34 -38.37 -35.80
N ALA A 67 12.96 -38.27 -36.98
CA ALA A 67 12.66 -39.12 -38.13
C ALA A 67 13.71 -40.24 -38.22
N GLY A 68 13.29 -41.49 -38.23
CA GLY A 68 14.14 -42.68 -38.42
C GLY A 68 13.29 -43.93 -38.64
N LEU A 69 13.57 -44.66 -39.72
CA LEU A 69 12.71 -45.64 -40.40
C LEU A 69 12.62 -47.06 -39.76
N CYS A 70 11.47 -47.69 -40.04
CA CYS A 70 11.18 -49.10 -40.35
C CYS A 70 11.36 -50.21 -39.29
N GLY A 71 10.22 -50.82 -38.93
CA GLY A 71 10.12 -52.18 -38.37
C GLY A 71 8.69 -52.69 -38.48
N ALA A 72 8.49 -53.81 -39.17
CA ALA A 72 7.21 -54.38 -39.56
C ALA A 72 6.38 -54.94 -38.38
N GLY A 73 5.05 -54.88 -38.53
CA GLY A 73 4.16 -55.95 -38.09
C GLY A 73 3.63 -55.91 -36.66
N CYS A 74 2.62 -55.07 -36.42
CA CYS A 74 1.44 -55.37 -35.59
C CYS A 74 0.44 -54.22 -35.79
N ARG A 75 -0.79 -54.50 -36.23
CA ARG A 75 -1.89 -53.52 -36.20
C ARG A 75 -2.50 -53.56 -34.79
N PRO A 76 -2.20 -52.62 -33.88
CA PRO A 76 -3.04 -52.48 -32.70
C PRO A 76 -4.42 -52.02 -33.18
N ALA A 77 -5.46 -52.70 -32.73
CA ALA A 77 -6.83 -52.24 -32.93
C ALA A 77 -6.93 -50.84 -32.32
N SER A 78 -7.07 -49.82 -33.17
CA SER A 78 -7.33 -48.46 -32.75
C SER A 78 -8.73 -48.40 -32.17
N VAL A 79 -8.84 -48.56 -30.85
CA VAL A 79 -10.01 -48.09 -30.11
C VAL A 79 -9.93 -46.57 -30.11
N SER A 80 -10.42 -45.96 -31.19
CA SER A 80 -10.72 -44.53 -31.25
C SER A 80 -11.99 -44.27 -30.46
N GLY A 81 -11.92 -44.47 -29.14
CA GLY A 81 -12.83 -43.82 -28.21
C GLY A 81 -12.39 -42.36 -28.08
N PRO A 82 -13.31 -41.39 -28.02
CA PRO A 82 -12.93 -40.02 -27.71
C PRO A 82 -12.12 -40.03 -26.42
N ALA A 83 -10.89 -39.51 -26.46
CA ALA A 83 -10.13 -39.27 -25.25
C ALA A 83 -11.01 -38.45 -24.31
N PRO A 84 -11.16 -38.84 -23.02
CA PRO A 84 -11.89 -38.01 -22.07
C PRO A 84 -11.25 -36.63 -22.13
N GLN A 85 -12.01 -35.64 -22.61
CA GLN A 85 -11.60 -34.26 -22.53
C GLN A 85 -11.53 -33.96 -21.04
N ALA A 86 -10.31 -33.96 -20.49
CA ALA A 86 -10.07 -33.40 -19.18
C ALA A 86 -10.52 -31.95 -19.28
N SER A 87 -11.71 -31.65 -18.74
CA SER A 87 -12.15 -30.29 -18.56
C SER A 87 -11.07 -29.61 -17.74
N HIS A 88 -10.33 -28.67 -18.34
CA HIS A 88 -9.43 -27.80 -17.59
C HIS A 88 -10.30 -26.96 -16.65
N SER A 89 -10.63 -27.48 -15.48
CA SER A 89 -11.23 -26.73 -14.37
C SER A 89 -10.13 -25.91 -13.71
N GLY A 90 -9.45 -25.07 -14.51
CA GLY A 90 -8.65 -23.98 -13.99
C GLY A 90 -9.57 -22.88 -13.42
N PRO A 91 -9.04 -21.99 -12.57
CA PRO A 91 -9.82 -20.89 -12.03
C PRO A 91 -10.39 -20.04 -13.17
N ARG A 92 -11.67 -19.69 -13.05
CA ARG A 92 -12.34 -18.81 -14.02
C ARG A 92 -12.09 -17.39 -13.56
N LEU A 93 -10.98 -16.80 -13.97
CA LEU A 93 -10.62 -15.46 -13.52
C LEU A 93 -11.44 -14.37 -14.22
N ALA A 94 -11.94 -13.41 -13.45
CA ALA A 94 -12.46 -12.14 -13.94
C ALA A 94 -11.65 -11.00 -13.31
N THR A 95 -11.32 -9.98 -14.12
CA THR A 95 -10.54 -8.83 -13.68
C THR A 95 -11.21 -7.55 -14.13
N ARG A 96 -11.25 -6.55 -13.23
CA ARG A 96 -11.58 -5.16 -13.59
C ARG A 96 -10.57 -4.22 -12.98
N SER A 97 -10.19 -3.21 -13.77
CA SER A 97 -9.39 -2.08 -13.31
C SER A 97 -10.20 -0.79 -13.42
N GLY A 98 -9.93 0.16 -12.54
CA GLY A 98 -10.56 1.47 -12.49
C GLY A 98 -9.71 2.45 -11.67
N HIS A 99 -10.21 3.67 -11.46
CA HIS A 99 -9.54 4.67 -10.64
C HIS A 99 -10.33 4.92 -9.36
N ALA A 100 -9.66 4.86 -8.21
CA ALA A 100 -10.18 5.26 -6.91
C ALA A 100 -9.02 5.51 -5.95
N LEU A 101 -9.26 6.21 -4.84
CA LEU A 101 -8.24 6.50 -3.82
C LEU A 101 -7.00 7.24 -4.38
N GLY A 102 -7.17 7.99 -5.47
CA GLY A 102 -6.08 8.69 -6.17
C GLY A 102 -5.11 7.78 -6.95
N THR A 103 -5.45 6.51 -7.19
CA THR A 103 -4.61 5.55 -7.92
C THR A 103 -5.42 4.63 -8.82
N THR A 104 -4.73 3.77 -9.58
CA THR A 104 -5.36 2.65 -10.30
C THR A 104 -5.64 1.53 -9.31
N VAL A 105 -6.90 1.08 -9.28
CA VAL A 105 -7.36 -0.09 -8.53
C VAL A 105 -7.58 -1.24 -9.48
N THR A 106 -7.09 -2.44 -9.14
CA THR A 106 -7.33 -3.67 -9.91
C THR A 106 -7.88 -4.76 -9.00
N LEU A 107 -9.00 -5.35 -9.40
CA LEU A 107 -9.65 -6.46 -8.71
C LEU A 107 -9.65 -7.67 -9.63
N THR A 108 -9.04 -8.76 -9.18
CA THR A 108 -9.09 -10.06 -9.87
C THR A 108 -9.74 -11.07 -8.94
N ILE A 109 -10.81 -11.73 -9.41
CA ILE A 109 -11.52 -12.76 -8.65
C ILE A 109 -11.49 -14.09 -9.39
N ASP A 110 -11.42 -15.18 -8.63
CA ASP A 110 -11.79 -16.51 -9.11
C ASP A 110 -13.32 -16.64 -9.07
N VAL A 111 -13.94 -16.66 -10.24
CA VAL A 111 -15.40 -16.62 -10.41
C VAL A 111 -16.02 -17.95 -9.98
N PRO A 112 -16.82 -17.97 -8.90
CA PRO A 112 -17.44 -19.21 -8.43
C PRO A 112 -18.46 -19.74 -9.44
N ALA A 113 -18.54 -21.05 -9.66
CA ALA A 113 -19.69 -21.63 -10.35
C ALA A 113 -20.94 -21.58 -9.44
N PRO A 114 -22.15 -21.29 -9.96
CA PRO A 114 -22.52 -21.10 -11.37
C PRO A 114 -22.64 -19.62 -11.77
N TRP A 115 -21.69 -18.75 -11.40
CA TRP A 115 -21.79 -17.33 -11.76
C TRP A 115 -21.65 -17.11 -13.26
N ASP A 116 -22.50 -16.22 -13.77
CA ASP A 116 -22.39 -15.65 -15.09
C ASP A 116 -21.52 -14.38 -15.07
N ARG A 117 -21.33 -13.80 -16.25
CA ARG A 117 -20.58 -12.55 -16.40
C ARG A 117 -21.27 -11.40 -15.66
N GLN A 118 -22.59 -11.29 -15.78
CA GLN A 118 -23.35 -10.17 -15.23
C GLN A 118 -23.22 -10.06 -13.71
N ARG A 119 -23.25 -11.20 -13.01
CA ARG A 119 -23.05 -11.25 -11.56
C ARG A 119 -21.64 -10.78 -11.16
N SER A 120 -20.62 -11.13 -11.95
CA SER A 120 -19.24 -10.70 -11.71
C SER A 120 -19.08 -9.19 -11.92
N GLU A 121 -19.69 -8.63 -12.97
CA GLU A 121 -19.69 -7.19 -13.22
C GLU A 121 -20.42 -6.41 -12.10
N THR A 122 -21.57 -6.91 -11.66
CA THR A 122 -22.33 -6.31 -10.53
C THR A 122 -21.49 -6.30 -9.25
N LEU A 123 -20.75 -7.37 -8.98
CA LEU A 123 -19.84 -7.41 -7.83
C LEU A 123 -18.74 -6.35 -7.93
N PHE A 124 -18.19 -6.15 -9.12
CA PHE A 124 -17.21 -5.11 -9.31
C PHE A 124 -17.80 -3.71 -9.16
N ASP A 125 -19.01 -3.47 -9.68
CA ASP A 125 -19.72 -2.20 -9.47
C ASP A 125 -19.93 -1.92 -7.98
N ASP A 126 -20.34 -2.92 -7.21
CA ASP A 126 -20.49 -2.81 -5.75
C ASP A 126 -19.16 -2.48 -5.06
N ALA A 127 -18.05 -3.07 -5.52
CA ALA A 127 -16.73 -2.80 -4.96
C ALA A 127 -16.26 -1.38 -5.27
N PHE A 128 -16.48 -0.88 -6.48
CA PHE A 128 -16.16 0.50 -6.84
C PHE A 128 -17.09 1.52 -6.15
N ALA A 129 -18.37 1.19 -5.96
CA ALA A 129 -19.29 2.01 -5.18
C ALA A 129 -18.86 2.12 -3.71
N LEU A 130 -18.40 1.01 -3.11
CA LEU A 130 -17.81 1.02 -1.77
C LEU A 130 -16.56 1.91 -1.70
N LEU A 131 -15.66 1.83 -2.69
CA LEU A 131 -14.48 2.69 -2.74
C LEU A 131 -14.86 4.18 -2.84
N ASP A 132 -15.90 4.52 -3.61
CA ASP A 132 -16.41 5.89 -3.66
C ASP A 132 -17.01 6.34 -2.32
N GLU A 133 -17.76 5.47 -1.63
CA GLU A 133 -18.27 5.73 -0.27
C GLU A 133 -17.10 6.03 0.70
N LEU A 134 -16.03 5.24 0.63
CA LEU A 134 -14.83 5.44 1.43
C LEU A 134 -14.17 6.78 1.12
N GLU A 135 -14.03 7.17 -0.15
CA GLU A 135 -13.47 8.47 -0.50
C GLU A 135 -14.34 9.64 -0.02
N ASN A 136 -15.67 9.49 -0.03
CA ASN A 136 -16.59 10.48 0.51
C ASN A 136 -16.48 10.65 2.04
N GLN A 137 -15.82 9.74 2.76
CA GLN A 137 -15.59 9.87 4.21
C GLN A 137 -14.12 10.16 4.56
N LEU A 138 -13.17 9.58 3.82
CA LEU A 138 -11.77 9.48 4.22
C LEU A 138 -10.81 10.35 3.40
N SER A 139 -11.25 10.90 2.26
CA SER A 139 -10.36 11.66 1.38
C SER A 139 -9.98 13.01 1.99
N LEU A 140 -8.71 13.39 1.93
CA LEU A 140 -8.27 14.76 2.22
C LEU A 140 -8.53 15.74 1.07
N TYR A 141 -8.73 15.20 -0.13
CA TYR A 141 -8.74 15.96 -1.37
C TYR A 141 -10.14 16.28 -1.87
N ARG A 142 -11.15 15.46 -1.54
CA ARG A 142 -12.56 15.73 -1.87
C ARG A 142 -13.11 16.78 -0.90
N PRO A 143 -13.45 18.02 -1.33
CA PRO A 143 -13.83 19.10 -0.40
C PRO A 143 -15.06 18.81 0.47
N GLY A 144 -15.95 17.96 -0.05
CA GLY A 144 -17.17 17.50 0.60
C GLY A 144 -17.00 16.27 1.50
N SER A 145 -15.81 15.65 1.55
CA SER A 145 -15.61 14.47 2.39
C SER A 145 -15.74 14.82 3.88
N ASP A 146 -16.07 13.82 4.69
CA ASP A 146 -16.13 14.00 6.13
C ASP A 146 -14.77 14.44 6.72
N LEU A 147 -13.66 13.82 6.30
CA LEU A 147 -12.33 14.21 6.77
C LEU A 147 -11.96 15.66 6.39
N SER A 148 -12.19 16.07 5.14
CA SER A 148 -11.90 17.44 4.71
C SER A 148 -12.79 18.47 5.42
N ARG A 149 -14.04 18.12 5.72
CA ARG A 149 -14.95 18.95 6.53
C ARG A 149 -14.49 19.04 7.98
N LEU A 150 -14.08 17.92 8.58
CA LEU A 150 -13.56 17.86 9.94
C LEU A 150 -12.32 18.77 10.08
N ASN A 151 -11.34 18.64 9.19
CA ASN A 151 -10.13 19.48 9.24
C ASN A 151 -10.42 20.96 9.02
N ARG A 152 -11.39 21.30 8.16
CA ARG A 152 -11.75 22.70 7.88
C ARG A 152 -12.48 23.39 9.03
N THR A 153 -13.31 22.65 9.75
CA THR A 153 -14.24 23.21 10.76
C THR A 153 -13.82 22.90 12.19
N GLY A 154 -12.87 21.97 12.39
CA GLY A 154 -12.45 21.48 13.69
C GLY A 154 -13.47 20.56 14.37
N SER A 155 -14.65 20.35 13.79
CA SER A 155 -15.67 19.47 14.37
C SER A 155 -16.64 18.90 13.34
N LEU A 156 -17.18 17.71 13.60
CA LEU A 156 -18.14 17.05 12.73
C LEU A 156 -19.12 16.24 13.57
N GLU A 157 -20.40 16.64 13.61
CA GLU A 157 -21.41 16.00 14.48
C GLU A 157 -21.95 14.65 13.95
N SER A 158 -21.92 14.46 12.63
CA SER A 158 -22.50 13.29 11.96
C SER A 158 -21.46 12.56 11.12
N ALA A 159 -20.32 12.23 11.71
CA ALA A 159 -19.28 11.49 11.01
C ALA A 159 -19.81 10.14 10.49
N GLY A 160 -19.38 9.78 9.28
CA GLY A 160 -19.65 8.50 8.66
C GLY A 160 -18.95 7.35 9.39
N ARG A 161 -19.49 6.15 9.23
CA ARG A 161 -19.04 4.94 9.94
C ARG A 161 -17.58 4.59 9.63
N HIS A 162 -17.12 4.83 8.41
CA HIS A 162 -15.76 4.51 8.00
C HIS A 162 -14.76 5.47 8.61
N LEU A 163 -15.06 6.77 8.66
CA LEU A 163 -14.23 7.73 9.36
C LEU A 163 -14.09 7.37 10.85
N LEU A 164 -15.20 7.08 11.52
CA LEU A 164 -15.19 6.67 12.93
C LEU A 164 -14.36 5.40 13.17
N ALA A 165 -14.52 4.38 12.31
CA ALA A 165 -13.74 3.14 12.42
C ALA A 165 -12.24 3.38 12.25
N VAL A 166 -11.84 4.18 11.26
CA VAL A 166 -10.43 4.49 11.00
C VAL A 166 -9.84 5.34 12.12
N LEU A 167 -10.57 6.32 12.66
CA LEU A 167 -10.11 7.13 13.80
C LEU A 167 -9.94 6.29 15.06
N ALA A 168 -10.86 5.35 15.32
CA ALA A 168 -10.76 4.43 16.45
C ALA A 168 -9.50 3.55 16.34
N GLU A 169 -9.26 2.98 15.17
CA GLU A 169 -8.07 2.17 14.91
C GLU A 169 -6.79 2.99 14.97
N SER A 170 -6.82 4.21 14.43
CA SER A 170 -5.69 5.15 14.50
C SER A 170 -5.32 5.45 15.95
N ALA A 171 -6.32 5.75 16.81
CA ALA A 171 -6.08 6.00 18.23
C ALA A 171 -5.52 4.75 18.95
N ARG A 172 -5.96 3.55 18.56
CA ARG A 172 -5.41 2.28 19.08
C ARG A 172 -3.93 2.14 18.71
N MET A 173 -3.59 2.36 17.43
CA MET A 173 -2.21 2.31 16.95
C MET A 173 -1.34 3.37 17.62
N SER A 174 -1.78 4.62 17.69
CA SER A 174 -1.04 5.70 18.35
C SER A 174 -0.72 5.41 19.81
N ARG A 175 -1.66 4.82 20.56
CA ARG A 175 -1.38 4.35 21.93
C ARG A 175 -0.36 3.23 21.97
N ALA A 176 -0.51 2.21 21.12
CA ALA A 176 0.38 1.06 21.07
C ALA A 176 1.82 1.44 20.68
N THR A 177 1.98 2.46 19.83
CA THR A 177 3.27 2.95 19.38
C THR A 177 3.78 4.16 20.17
N GLN A 178 3.12 4.52 21.28
CA GLN A 178 3.48 5.70 22.10
C GLN A 178 3.60 7.00 21.28
N GLY A 179 2.75 7.19 20.27
CA GLY A 179 2.73 8.35 19.39
C GLY A 179 3.66 8.30 18.18
N ALA A 180 4.42 7.21 17.95
CA ALA A 180 5.22 7.08 16.72
C ALA A 180 4.34 7.00 15.46
N PHE A 181 3.17 6.36 15.55
CA PHE A 181 2.08 6.54 14.59
C PHE A 181 1.13 7.61 15.12
N ASP A 182 0.93 8.70 14.36
CA ASP A 182 0.02 9.77 14.73
C ASP A 182 -0.66 10.32 13.47
N VAL A 183 -2.00 10.26 13.44
CA VAL A 183 -2.78 10.78 12.31
C VAL A 183 -2.91 12.31 12.34
N THR A 184 -2.51 12.98 13.43
CA THR A 184 -2.56 14.45 13.55
C THR A 184 -1.36 15.17 12.95
N ILE A 185 -0.48 14.47 12.22
CA ILE A 185 0.72 15.03 11.59
C ILE A 185 0.42 15.96 10.40
N GLN A 186 -0.84 16.15 10.02
CA GLN A 186 -1.23 16.94 8.86
C GLN A 186 -0.71 18.40 8.88
N PRO A 187 -0.64 19.12 10.02
CA PRO A 187 -0.04 20.45 10.07
C PRO A 187 1.44 20.46 9.66
N LEU A 188 2.19 19.39 9.96
CA LEU A 188 3.57 19.25 9.49
C LEU A 188 3.62 19.04 7.99
N TRP A 189 2.75 18.19 7.43
CA TRP A 189 2.66 18.01 5.98
C TRP A 189 2.36 19.32 5.25
N ARG A 190 1.42 20.13 5.77
CA ARG A 190 1.14 21.46 5.22
C ARG A 190 2.33 22.40 5.32
N ALA A 191 3.02 22.41 6.46
CA ALA A 191 4.23 23.22 6.61
C ALA A 191 5.26 22.94 5.51
N TYR A 192 5.41 21.69 5.09
CA TYR A 192 6.27 21.32 3.95
C TYR A 192 5.64 21.61 2.59
N ALA A 193 4.36 21.29 2.38
CA ALA A 193 3.70 21.37 1.07
C ALA A 193 3.38 22.80 0.63
N ASP A 194 3.09 23.69 1.57
CA ASP A 194 2.67 25.07 1.29
C ASP A 194 3.87 26.02 1.09
N GLN A 195 5.10 25.52 1.22
CA GLN A 195 6.32 26.30 1.10
C GLN A 195 7.04 25.97 -0.22
N PRO A 196 7.49 26.98 -1.00
CA PRO A 196 8.30 26.76 -2.20
C PRO A 196 9.72 26.26 -1.86
N THR A 197 10.14 26.44 -0.62
CA THR A 197 11.45 26.06 -0.08
C THR A 197 11.27 25.26 1.21
N LEU A 198 12.37 24.74 1.77
CA LEU A 198 12.30 24.07 3.07
C LEU A 198 11.73 25.00 4.16
N PRO A 199 10.85 24.50 5.05
CA PRO A 199 10.28 25.27 6.14
C PRO A 199 11.34 25.75 7.14
N THR A 200 11.11 26.90 7.77
CA THR A 200 11.97 27.36 8.88
C THR A 200 11.75 26.52 10.13
N ALA A 201 12.73 26.55 11.05
CA ALA A 201 12.62 25.84 12.32
C ALA A 201 11.43 26.33 13.16
N GLU A 202 11.11 27.63 13.11
CA GLU A 202 9.98 28.23 13.82
C GLU A 202 8.65 27.71 13.28
N LEU A 203 8.52 27.60 11.94
CA LEU A 203 7.32 27.07 11.31
C LEU A 203 7.11 25.59 11.67
N LEU A 204 8.18 24.79 11.65
CA LEU A 204 8.13 23.38 12.04
C LEU A 204 7.80 23.21 13.53
N ALA A 205 8.34 24.05 14.40
CA ALA A 205 8.02 24.04 15.83
C ALA A 205 6.54 24.39 16.07
N ALA A 206 6.01 25.42 15.39
CA ALA A 206 4.61 25.80 15.48
C ALA A 206 3.66 24.74 14.93
N ALA A 207 4.05 24.03 13.85
CA ALA A 207 3.30 22.91 13.32
C ALA A 207 3.35 21.68 14.25
N SER A 208 4.53 21.35 14.80
CA SER A 208 4.72 20.23 15.72
C SER A 208 3.90 20.37 16.99
N ALA A 209 3.71 21.59 17.49
CA ALA A 209 2.89 21.85 18.69
C ALA A 209 1.41 21.48 18.51
N LYS A 210 0.94 21.33 17.26
CA LYS A 210 -0.43 20.93 16.90
C LYS A 210 -0.58 19.42 16.69
N VAL A 211 0.52 18.66 16.81
CA VAL A 211 0.53 17.21 16.59
C VAL A 211 0.47 16.50 17.94
N ASP A 212 -0.68 15.90 18.21
CA ASP A 212 -0.89 14.96 19.31
C ASP A 212 -2.23 14.25 19.08
N TYR A 213 -2.21 12.93 18.85
CA TYR A 213 -3.41 12.12 18.63
C TYR A 213 -4.46 12.24 19.74
N ARG A 214 -4.06 12.66 20.96
CA ARG A 214 -4.98 12.90 22.09
C ARG A 214 -5.86 14.14 21.89
N GLN A 215 -5.56 14.97 20.89
CA GLN A 215 -6.35 16.14 20.49
C GLN A 215 -7.55 15.77 19.61
N VAL A 216 -7.71 14.51 19.21
CA VAL A 216 -8.88 14.01 18.48
C VAL A 216 -9.86 13.37 19.47
N GLN A 217 -11.02 13.99 19.63
CA GLN A 217 -12.08 13.50 20.52
C GLN A 217 -13.23 12.93 19.70
N VAL A 218 -13.63 11.71 20.01
CA VAL A 218 -14.77 11.02 19.36
C VAL A 218 -15.81 10.70 20.43
N THR A 219 -17.04 11.19 20.26
CA THR A 219 -18.19 10.92 21.14
C THR A 219 -19.40 10.55 20.31
N GLY A 220 -19.77 9.26 20.30
CA GLY A 220 -20.81 8.76 19.41
C GLY A 220 -20.41 8.96 17.94
N ARG A 221 -21.16 9.81 17.23
CA ARG A 221 -20.84 10.22 15.84
C ARG A 221 -20.19 11.59 15.73
N SER A 222 -20.01 12.28 16.85
CA SER A 222 -19.37 13.59 16.90
C SER A 222 -17.85 13.42 17.00
N VAL A 223 -17.11 14.15 16.17
CA VAL A 223 -15.65 14.23 16.20
C VAL A 223 -15.25 15.68 16.40
N ARG A 224 -14.31 15.95 17.31
CA ARG A 224 -13.78 17.29 17.57
C ARG A 224 -12.25 17.27 17.60
N LEU A 225 -11.65 18.30 17.03
CA LEU A 225 -10.21 18.55 17.01
C LEU A 225 -9.90 19.75 17.92
N ALA A 226 -8.76 19.69 18.62
CA ALA A 226 -8.24 20.88 19.29
C ALA A 226 -7.87 21.98 18.27
N ALA A 227 -7.75 23.22 18.74
CA ALA A 227 -7.47 24.36 17.88
C ALA A 227 -6.15 24.17 17.09
N GLY A 228 -6.26 24.20 15.76
CA GLY A 228 -5.12 24.04 14.85
C GLY A 228 -4.69 22.59 14.58
N ALA A 229 -5.27 21.61 15.24
CA ALA A 229 -5.04 20.21 14.90
C ALA A 229 -5.71 19.87 13.56
N GLU A 230 -5.06 19.03 12.78
CA GLU A 230 -5.58 18.50 11.52
C GLU A 230 -5.22 17.03 11.41
N VAL A 231 -6.11 16.24 10.81
CA VAL A 231 -5.96 14.78 10.68
C VAL A 231 -5.62 14.40 9.24
N THR A 232 -4.72 13.44 9.07
CA THR A 232 -4.47 12.72 7.81
C THR A 232 -4.63 11.23 8.02
N LEU A 233 -5.27 10.56 7.07
CA LEU A 233 -5.48 9.12 7.11
C LEU A 233 -4.65 8.38 6.06
N ASN A 234 -3.71 9.06 5.39
CA ASN A 234 -2.93 8.46 4.30
C ASN A 234 -2.12 7.23 4.76
N GLY A 235 -1.69 7.19 6.03
CA GLY A 235 -0.96 6.04 6.58
C GLY A 235 -1.81 4.83 6.97
N ILE A 236 -3.13 4.86 6.77
CA ILE A 236 -4.04 3.78 7.20
C ILE A 236 -5.23 3.54 6.24
N ALA A 237 -5.67 4.56 5.50
CA ALA A 237 -6.90 4.51 4.70
C ALA A 237 -6.85 3.46 3.58
N GLN A 238 -5.71 3.29 2.90
CA GLN A 238 -5.59 2.31 1.81
C GLN A 238 -5.68 0.87 2.33
N GLY A 239 -5.01 0.55 3.44
CA GLY A 239 -5.15 -0.76 4.09
C GLY A 239 -6.57 -1.02 4.56
N TYR A 240 -7.24 -0.01 5.12
CA TYR A 240 -8.65 -0.10 5.49
C TYR A 240 -9.57 -0.35 4.29
N ALA A 241 -9.33 0.33 3.16
CA ALA A 241 -10.10 0.14 1.93
C ALA A 241 -9.93 -1.27 1.37
N LEU A 242 -8.69 -1.78 1.34
CA LEU A 242 -8.37 -3.15 0.96
C LEU A 242 -9.16 -4.16 1.83
N ASP A 243 -9.18 -3.97 3.15
CA ASP A 243 -9.92 -4.86 4.05
C ASP A 243 -11.43 -4.81 3.83
N ARG A 244 -11.99 -3.62 3.57
CA ARG A 244 -13.42 -3.46 3.26
C ARG A 244 -13.80 -4.09 1.93
N VAL A 245 -13.00 -3.94 0.88
CA VAL A 245 -13.20 -4.63 -0.40
C VAL A 245 -13.10 -6.14 -0.20
N ARG A 246 -12.09 -6.62 0.55
CA ARG A 246 -11.95 -8.05 0.86
C ARG A 246 -13.17 -8.62 1.59
N GLU A 247 -13.69 -7.89 2.57
CA GLU A 247 -14.91 -8.25 3.30
C GLU A 247 -16.13 -8.29 2.37
N LEU A 248 -16.31 -7.30 1.51
CA LEU A 248 -17.37 -7.28 0.51
C LEU A 248 -17.29 -8.50 -0.41
N LEU A 249 -16.13 -8.76 -1.03
CA LEU A 249 -15.93 -9.90 -1.92
C LEU A 249 -16.26 -11.23 -1.22
N ARG A 250 -15.75 -11.42 0.01
CA ARG A 250 -16.04 -12.60 0.83
C ARG A 250 -17.54 -12.73 1.11
N SER A 251 -18.20 -11.63 1.51
CA SER A 251 -19.65 -11.63 1.80
C SER A 251 -20.51 -11.99 0.59
N ARG A 252 -20.00 -11.77 -0.63
CA ARG A 252 -20.67 -12.12 -1.88
C ARG A 252 -20.36 -13.52 -2.38
N GLY A 253 -19.54 -14.28 -1.65
CA GLY A 253 -19.21 -15.67 -1.94
C GLY A 253 -17.92 -15.87 -2.76
N VAL A 254 -17.11 -14.83 -2.94
CA VAL A 254 -15.78 -15.00 -3.54
C VAL A 254 -14.86 -15.68 -2.53
N VAL A 255 -14.18 -16.74 -2.97
CA VAL A 255 -13.25 -17.51 -2.13
C VAL A 255 -11.81 -17.08 -2.39
N ASN A 256 -11.43 -16.87 -3.65
CA ASN A 256 -10.08 -16.46 -4.04
C ASN A 256 -10.13 -15.14 -4.80
N ALA A 257 -9.29 -14.18 -4.43
CA ALA A 257 -9.13 -12.90 -5.13
C ALA A 257 -7.74 -12.30 -4.91
N LEU A 258 -7.29 -11.51 -5.88
CA LEU A 258 -6.19 -10.56 -5.75
C LEU A 258 -6.77 -9.15 -5.87
N ILE A 259 -6.41 -8.30 -4.90
CA ILE A 259 -6.92 -6.94 -4.76
C ILE A 259 -5.71 -6.02 -4.73
N ASP A 260 -5.72 -5.02 -5.59
CA ASP A 260 -4.75 -3.94 -5.61
C ASP A 260 -5.50 -2.61 -5.51
N THR A 261 -5.38 -1.93 -4.37
CA THR A 261 -5.93 -0.58 -4.17
C THR A 261 -4.82 0.49 -4.08
N GLY A 262 -3.65 0.21 -4.66
CA GLY A 262 -2.37 0.83 -4.30
C GLY A 262 -1.70 0.15 -3.09
N GLU A 263 -2.42 -0.77 -2.43
CA GLU A 263 -1.94 -1.72 -1.45
C GLU A 263 -2.38 -3.11 -1.92
N LEU A 264 -1.48 -4.09 -1.91
CA LEU A 264 -1.75 -5.43 -2.40
C LEU A 264 -2.30 -6.34 -1.29
N GLY A 265 -3.36 -7.07 -1.59
CA GLY A 265 -3.87 -8.10 -0.71
C GLY A 265 -4.57 -9.22 -1.45
N ALA A 266 -4.62 -10.39 -0.81
CA ALA A 266 -5.30 -11.56 -1.34
C ALA A 266 -6.47 -11.98 -0.46
N LEU A 267 -7.41 -12.70 -1.05
CA LEU A 267 -8.41 -13.53 -0.40
C LEU A 267 -8.19 -14.97 -0.88
N GLY A 268 -8.27 -15.95 0.02
CA GLY A 268 -8.08 -17.37 -0.33
C GLY A 268 -7.05 -18.07 0.56
N VAL A 269 -6.85 -19.36 0.29
CA VAL A 269 -5.81 -20.17 0.93
C VAL A 269 -4.46 -19.95 0.24
N LYS A 270 -3.41 -19.88 1.08
CA LYS A 270 -2.02 -19.75 0.65
C LYS A 270 -1.47 -21.06 0.12
#